data_AF-A0A5J4U6L6-F1
#
_entry.id   AF-A0A5J4U6L6-F1
#
_cell.length_a   1.000
_cell.length_b   1.000
_cell.length_c   1.000
_cell.angle_alpha   90.00
_cell.angle_beta   90.00
_cell.angle_gamma   90.00
#
_symmetry.space_group_name_H-M   'P 1'
#
loop_
_entity.id
_entity.type
_entity.pdbx_description
1 polymer ?
#
loop_
_entity_poly.entity_id
_entity_poly.type
_entity_poly.pdbx_seq_one_letter_code
_entity_poly.pdbx_strand_id
1 'polypeptide(L)'
;MCSINPVTLSIKNYVVTEVTAYMSGYKATDDYLQRVREFYANKPFVVPSHRVEAWSFPTSATTTRIRTSQNIPLSHVTDLCLLLPKDARATTCYENPCYHNMQVTTCGRNFPDMPMNTLDQQFFLMQLNASNLDLLFEATDEFEDTLTKPRNIASRRLNPHTDLTSFMITLQCERNINGALTFDGFDTNNQNVSVELRGGPIYQGDTDCYYNVDLMGKRPPPPILCTIHDTFWLFGPVNGGTSAYDVNNTFDEMISQIEG
;
A
#
# COMPACT_ATOMS: atom_id res chain seq x y z
N MET A 1 6.54 -3.55 -22.85
CA MET A 1 7.32 -3.54 -21.59
C MET A 1 8.11 -2.24 -21.56
N CYS A 2 7.77 -1.32 -20.65
CA CYS A 2 8.64 -0.17 -20.42
C CYS A 2 9.91 -0.69 -19.75
N SER A 3 11.05 -0.45 -20.39
CA SER A 3 12.35 -0.67 -19.76
C SER A 3 12.45 0.27 -18.56
N ILE A 4 12.47 -0.30 -17.36
CA ILE A 4 12.71 0.46 -16.13
C ILE A 4 14.21 0.72 -16.12
N ASN A 5 14.62 1.89 -16.58
CA ASN A 5 16.00 2.33 -16.41
C ASN A 5 16.21 2.61 -14.92
N PRO A 6 17.31 2.14 -14.30
CA PRO A 6 17.64 2.48 -12.93
C PRO A 6 17.72 4.00 -12.79
N VAL A 7 16.92 4.57 -11.89
CA VAL A 7 16.98 5.99 -11.56
C VAL A 7 18.09 6.17 -10.53
N THR A 8 19.22 6.75 -10.95
CA THR A 8 20.28 7.13 -10.02
C THR A 8 20.02 8.54 -9.51
N LEU A 9 19.55 8.66 -8.27
CA LEU A 9 19.52 9.94 -7.57
C LEU A 9 20.91 10.22 -6.99
N SER A 10 21.67 11.12 -7.60
CA SER A 10 22.96 11.55 -7.03
C SER A 10 22.74 12.70 -6.04
N ILE A 11 22.70 12.38 -4.76
CA ILE A 11 22.87 13.38 -3.70
C ILE A 11 24.35 13.72 -3.64
N LYS A 12 24.68 15.01 -3.75
CA LYS A 12 26.08 15.48 -3.78
C LYS A 12 26.64 15.83 -2.41
N ASN A 13 25.76 15.97 -1.43
CA ASN A 13 26.04 16.25 -0.02
C ASN A 13 24.74 15.97 0.76
N TYR A 14 24.80 15.18 1.82
CA TYR A 14 23.74 15.15 2.84
C TYR A 14 24.33 15.66 4.15
N VAL A 15 23.50 16.31 4.96
CA VAL A 15 23.88 16.81 6.28
C VAL A 15 22.82 16.33 7.26
N VAL A 16 23.26 15.70 8.34
CA VAL A 16 22.37 15.38 9.47
C VAL A 16 22.13 16.68 10.24
N THR A 17 20.95 17.27 10.07
CA THR A 17 20.58 18.54 10.72
C THR A 17 20.04 18.33 12.13
N GLU A 18 19.36 17.22 12.38
CA GLU A 18 18.71 16.91 13.64
C GLU A 18 18.74 15.39 13.90
N VAL A 19 18.87 15.00 15.18
CA VAL A 19 18.75 13.62 15.65
C VAL A 19 17.85 13.63 16.87
N THR A 20 16.69 12.98 16.76
CA THR A 20 15.66 12.97 17.81
C THR A 20 15.33 11.54 18.17
N ALA A 21 15.26 11.24 19.47
CA ALA A 21 14.94 9.90 19.98
C ALA A 21 13.59 9.92 20.70
N TYR A 22 12.66 9.07 20.25
CA TYR A 22 11.31 8.92 20.81
C TYR A 22 11.23 7.74 21.78
N MET A 23 12.13 7.68 22.76
CA MET A 23 12.09 6.64 23.81
C MET A 23 11.39 7.20 25.05
N SER A 24 10.25 6.60 25.43
CA SER A 24 9.57 6.95 26.68
C SER A 24 10.43 6.58 27.88
N GLY A 25 10.63 7.52 28.81
CA GLY A 25 11.29 7.29 30.10
C GLY A 25 12.81 7.46 30.16
N TYR A 26 13.51 7.63 29.03
CA TYR A 26 14.97 7.81 29.00
C TYR A 26 15.42 8.87 28.01
N LYS A 27 16.25 9.82 28.47
CA LYS A 27 16.87 10.84 27.62
C LYS A 27 18.08 10.24 26.89
N ALA A 28 18.19 10.47 25.58
CA ALA A 28 19.42 10.18 24.85
C ALA A 28 20.57 11.05 25.37
N THR A 29 21.73 10.45 25.68
CA THR A 29 22.92 11.18 26.12
C THR A 29 23.62 11.85 24.94
N ASP A 30 24.36 12.92 25.19
CA ASP A 30 25.14 13.61 24.14
C ASP A 30 26.16 12.66 23.49
N ASP A 31 26.76 11.75 24.27
CA ASP A 31 27.68 10.71 23.75
C ASP A 31 26.97 9.78 22.75
N TYR A 32 25.74 9.35 23.06
CA TYR A 32 24.94 8.53 22.15
C TYR A 32 24.60 9.30 20.87
N LEU A 33 24.14 10.54 20.98
CA LEU A 33 23.81 11.38 19.83
C LEU A 33 25.04 11.64 18.94
N GLN A 34 26.22 11.83 19.55
CA GLN A 34 27.47 12.00 18.83
C GLN A 34 27.86 10.72 18.05
N ARG A 35 27.71 9.54 18.67
CA ARG A 35 27.92 8.26 17.96
C ARG A 35 26.95 8.04 16.81
N VAL A 36 25.69 8.44 16.96
CA VAL A 36 24.71 8.38 15.86
C VAL A 36 25.13 9.29 14.71
N ARG A 37 25.58 10.51 14.99
CA ARG A 37 26.11 11.43 13.96
C ARG A 37 27.33 10.84 13.26
N GLU A 38 28.26 10.27 14.01
CA GLU A 38 29.46 9.62 13.47
C GLU A 38 29.14 8.40 12.61
N PHE A 39 28.16 7.60 13.03
CA PHE A 39 27.67 6.46 12.26
C PHE A 39 27.17 6.93 10.89
N TYR A 40 26.19 7.84 10.87
CA TYR A 40 25.61 8.29 9.62
C TYR A 40 26.62 9.05 8.76
N ALA A 41 27.59 9.78 9.32
CA ALA A 41 28.59 10.51 8.56
C ALA A 41 29.66 9.62 7.89
N ASN A 42 29.97 8.46 8.46
CA ASN A 42 31.13 7.66 8.06
C ASN A 42 30.79 6.26 7.56
N LYS A 43 29.58 5.76 7.80
CA LYS A 43 29.17 4.42 7.39
C LYS A 43 28.05 4.48 6.37
N PRO A 44 28.06 3.58 5.36
CA PRO A 44 26.88 3.36 4.56
C PRO A 44 25.69 2.90 5.42
N PHE A 45 24.49 3.31 5.05
CA PHE A 45 23.25 2.93 5.73
C PHE A 45 22.10 2.78 4.73
N VAL A 46 21.14 1.94 5.09
CA VAL A 46 19.91 1.74 4.30
C VAL A 46 18.81 2.66 4.79
N VAL A 47 18.11 3.29 3.84
CA VAL A 47 16.80 3.88 4.07
C VAL A 47 15.76 3.01 3.37
N PRO A 48 14.84 2.37 4.12
CA PRO A 48 13.72 1.63 3.54
C PRO A 48 12.83 2.53 2.67
N SER A 49 12.27 1.95 1.63
CA SER A 49 11.39 2.62 0.67
C SER A 49 10.40 1.62 0.08
N HIS A 50 9.28 2.10 -0.43
CA HIS A 50 8.37 1.26 -1.20
C HIS A 50 8.34 1.68 -2.66
N ARG A 51 8.35 0.70 -3.56
CA ARG A 51 8.02 0.89 -4.97
C ARG A 51 6.59 0.46 -5.18
N VAL A 52 5.80 1.30 -5.83
CA VAL A 52 4.40 0.99 -6.17
C VAL A 52 4.26 0.93 -7.68
N GLU A 53 3.77 -0.19 -8.21
CA GLU A 53 3.43 -0.34 -9.62
C GLU A 53 1.92 -0.48 -9.76
N ALA A 54 1.31 0.38 -10.58
CA ALA A 54 -0.14 0.41 -10.77
C ALA A 54 -0.56 -0.31 -12.06
N TRP A 55 -1.52 -1.23 -11.92
CA TRP A 55 -2.06 -2.06 -12.96
C TRP A 55 -3.57 -1.85 -13.05
N SER A 56 -4.04 -1.26 -14.14
CA SER A 56 -5.49 -1.12 -14.36
C SER A 56 -6.06 -2.44 -14.88
N PHE A 57 -7.10 -2.94 -14.21
CA PHE A 57 -7.84 -4.10 -14.71
C PHE A 57 -8.50 -3.78 -16.05
N PRO A 58 -8.74 -4.78 -16.92
CA PRO A 58 -9.33 -4.55 -18.23
C PRO A 58 -10.82 -4.21 -18.21
N THR A 59 -11.53 -4.52 -17.13
CA THR A 59 -13.00 -4.40 -17.06
C THR A 59 -13.45 -3.63 -15.83
N SER A 60 -14.34 -2.66 -16.03
CA SER A 60 -15.03 -1.94 -14.95
C SER A 60 -16.09 -2.78 -14.23
N ALA A 61 -16.59 -2.26 -13.11
CA ALA A 61 -17.74 -2.82 -12.42
C ALA A 61 -18.98 -2.92 -13.32
N THR A 62 -19.82 -3.92 -13.03
CA THR A 62 -21.18 -4.06 -13.57
C THR A 62 -22.21 -3.76 -12.48
N THR A 63 -23.49 -3.68 -12.83
CA THR A 63 -24.61 -3.49 -11.88
C THR A 63 -24.67 -4.52 -10.74
N THR A 64 -24.10 -5.71 -10.95
CA THR A 64 -24.26 -6.85 -10.04
C THR A 64 -22.97 -7.26 -9.34
N ARG A 65 -21.81 -7.02 -9.95
CA ARG A 65 -20.50 -7.37 -9.40
C ARG A 65 -19.33 -6.73 -10.15
N ILE A 66 -18.19 -6.70 -9.47
CA ILE A 66 -16.86 -6.67 -10.07
C ILE A 66 -16.38 -8.13 -10.20
N ARG A 67 -15.97 -8.49 -11.41
CA ARG A 67 -15.22 -9.72 -11.68
C ARG A 67 -14.31 -9.46 -12.87
N THR A 68 -13.03 -9.27 -12.61
CA THR A 68 -12.05 -8.91 -13.64
C THR A 68 -10.72 -9.57 -13.31
N SER A 69 -9.92 -9.87 -14.32
CA SER A 69 -8.60 -10.46 -14.13
C SER A 69 -7.58 -9.82 -15.05
N GLN A 70 -6.33 -9.82 -14.59
CA GLN A 70 -5.19 -9.35 -15.37
C GLN A 70 -3.99 -10.25 -15.10
N ASN A 71 -3.23 -10.53 -16.17
CA ASN A 71 -1.98 -11.26 -16.06
C ASN A 71 -0.85 -10.27 -15.86
N ILE A 72 -0.22 -10.30 -14.68
CA ILE A 72 0.91 -9.45 -14.34
C ILE A 72 2.03 -10.30 -13.70
N PRO A 73 3.31 -9.95 -13.91
CA PRO A 73 4.38 -10.56 -13.14
C PRO A 73 4.30 -10.03 -11.70
N LEU A 74 4.41 -10.91 -10.72
CA LEU A 74 4.49 -10.54 -9.31
C LEU A 74 5.86 -11.00 -8.82
N SER A 75 6.75 -10.08 -8.50
CA SER A 75 8.06 -10.42 -7.97
C SER A 75 8.36 -9.62 -6.73
N HIS A 76 8.61 -10.31 -5.62
CA HIS A 76 8.88 -9.71 -4.31
C HIS A 76 7.80 -8.69 -3.91
N VAL A 77 6.52 -9.06 -4.09
CA VAL A 77 5.39 -8.18 -3.74
C VAL A 77 5.02 -8.37 -2.27
N THR A 78 5.14 -7.32 -1.48
CA THR A 78 4.87 -7.34 -0.03
C THR A 78 3.38 -7.13 0.26
N ASP A 79 2.77 -6.17 -0.44
CA ASP A 79 1.36 -5.84 -0.35
C ASP A 79 0.70 -5.66 -1.72
N LEU A 80 -0.59 -6.00 -1.79
CA LEU A 80 -1.46 -5.61 -2.88
C LEU A 80 -2.41 -4.53 -2.39
N CYS A 81 -2.49 -3.41 -3.08
CA CYS A 81 -3.44 -2.34 -2.77
C CYS A 81 -4.46 -2.20 -3.90
N LEU A 82 -5.76 -2.20 -3.57
CA LEU A 82 -6.82 -1.96 -4.54
C LEU A 82 -7.32 -0.52 -4.42
N LEU A 83 -7.35 0.16 -5.56
CA LEU A 83 -7.95 1.48 -5.72
C LEU A 83 -9.20 1.36 -6.60
N LEU A 84 -10.26 2.04 -6.18
CA LEU A 84 -11.58 1.98 -6.80
C LEU A 84 -12.00 3.40 -7.22
N PRO A 85 -11.44 3.93 -8.33
CA PRO A 85 -11.76 5.27 -8.80
C PRO A 85 -13.20 5.37 -9.31
N LYS A 86 -13.88 6.48 -8.97
CA LYS A 86 -15.20 6.84 -9.52
C LYS A 86 -15.11 7.76 -10.74
N ASP A 87 -14.00 8.47 -10.89
CA ASP A 87 -13.70 9.33 -12.03
C ASP A 87 -12.33 8.93 -12.61
N ALA A 88 -12.17 8.97 -13.93
CA ALA A 88 -10.89 8.74 -14.59
C ALA A 88 -9.81 9.77 -14.20
N ARG A 89 -10.22 10.91 -13.63
CA ARG A 89 -9.32 11.94 -13.09
C ARG A 89 -8.97 11.74 -11.62
N ALA A 90 -9.55 10.74 -10.94
CA ALA A 90 -9.21 10.45 -9.55
C ALA A 90 -7.80 9.87 -9.48
N THR A 91 -6.93 10.51 -8.69
CA THR A 91 -5.53 10.08 -8.52
C THR A 91 -5.24 9.72 -7.06
N THR A 92 -5.79 10.47 -6.11
CA THR A 92 -5.50 10.33 -4.67
C THR A 92 -6.76 10.20 -3.80
N CYS A 93 -7.94 10.46 -4.36
CA CYS A 93 -9.20 10.54 -3.62
C CYS A 93 -10.14 9.40 -4.01
N TYR A 94 -10.34 8.46 -3.10
CA TYR A 94 -11.09 7.22 -3.29
C TYR A 94 -12.07 7.00 -2.15
N GLU A 95 -13.28 6.58 -2.49
CA GLU A 95 -14.34 6.37 -1.51
C GLU A 95 -14.62 4.88 -1.37
N ASN A 96 -15.02 4.44 -0.18
CA ASN A 96 -15.45 3.07 0.07
C ASN A 96 -16.58 2.68 -0.92
N PRO A 97 -16.41 1.61 -1.73
CA PRO A 97 -17.41 1.20 -2.70
C PRO A 97 -18.68 0.62 -2.05
N CYS A 98 -18.65 0.30 -0.75
CA CYS A 98 -19.69 -0.43 -0.02
C CYS A 98 -19.99 -1.81 -0.66
N TYR A 99 -18.93 -2.60 -0.84
CA TYR A 99 -18.97 -3.92 -1.47
C TYR A 99 -18.77 -5.07 -0.48
N HIS A 100 -19.45 -6.18 -0.74
CA HIS A 100 -19.30 -7.46 -0.06
C HIS A 100 -18.53 -8.45 -0.93
N ASN A 101 -18.06 -9.53 -0.30
CA ASN A 101 -17.31 -10.60 -0.97
C ASN A 101 -16.10 -10.07 -1.77
N MET A 102 -15.45 -9.03 -1.25
CA MET A 102 -14.24 -8.45 -1.81
C MET A 102 -13.06 -9.38 -1.57
N GLN A 103 -12.39 -9.76 -2.65
CA GLN A 103 -11.24 -10.66 -2.59
C GLN A 103 -10.39 -10.59 -3.85
N VAL A 104 -9.09 -10.79 -3.70
CA VAL A 104 -8.15 -10.99 -4.80
C VAL A 104 -7.71 -12.44 -4.81
N THR A 105 -7.71 -13.08 -5.97
CA THR A 105 -7.23 -14.45 -6.14
C THR A 105 -6.04 -14.45 -7.09
N THR A 106 -4.90 -15.01 -6.66
CA THR A 106 -3.69 -15.17 -7.49
C THR A 106 -2.94 -16.43 -7.08
N CYS A 107 -2.32 -17.13 -8.03
CA CYS A 107 -1.64 -18.42 -7.83
C CYS A 107 -2.42 -19.46 -6.99
N GLY A 108 -3.75 -19.50 -7.14
CA GLY A 108 -4.62 -20.41 -6.39
C GLY A 108 -4.82 -20.05 -4.91
N ARG A 109 -4.33 -18.90 -4.46
CA ARG A 109 -4.54 -18.35 -3.11
C ARG A 109 -5.48 -17.15 -3.15
N ASN A 110 -6.21 -16.93 -2.07
CA ASN A 110 -7.10 -15.79 -1.92
C ASN A 110 -6.54 -14.80 -0.90
N PHE A 111 -6.72 -13.51 -1.17
CA PHE A 111 -6.32 -12.40 -0.32
C PHE A 111 -7.52 -11.49 -0.08
N PRO A 112 -7.98 -11.36 1.18
CA PRO A 112 -7.66 -12.24 2.32
C PRO A 112 -8.25 -13.65 2.12
N ASP A 113 -7.96 -14.62 2.99
CA ASP A 113 -8.42 -16.02 2.83
C ASP A 113 -9.95 -16.16 2.80
N MET A 114 -10.64 -15.38 3.65
CA MET A 114 -12.09 -15.30 3.68
C MET A 114 -12.58 -14.07 2.92
N PRO A 115 -13.69 -14.16 2.15
CA PRO A 115 -14.24 -13.00 1.46
C PRO A 115 -14.72 -11.94 2.46
N MET A 116 -14.35 -10.68 2.23
CA MET A 116 -14.64 -9.60 3.19
C MET A 116 -15.73 -8.65 2.72
N ASN A 117 -16.40 -8.04 3.68
CA ASN A 117 -17.30 -6.91 3.47
C ASN A 117 -16.62 -5.61 3.92
N THR A 118 -16.59 -4.62 3.04
CA THR A 118 -15.96 -3.31 3.26
C THR A 118 -16.59 -2.47 4.37
N LEU A 119 -17.75 -2.87 4.89
CA LEU A 119 -18.43 -2.22 6.02
C LEU A 119 -18.33 -3.02 7.34
N ASP A 120 -17.75 -4.21 7.34
CA ASP A 120 -17.70 -5.06 8.53
C ASP A 120 -16.51 -4.69 9.43
N GLN A 121 -16.69 -4.90 10.74
CA GLN A 121 -15.65 -4.66 11.75
C GLN A 121 -14.35 -5.47 11.47
N GLN A 122 -14.48 -6.68 10.94
CA GLN A 122 -13.33 -7.51 10.62
C GLN A 122 -12.48 -6.89 9.50
N PHE A 123 -13.12 -6.21 8.53
CA PHE A 123 -12.43 -5.50 7.46
C PHE A 123 -11.70 -4.28 7.99
N PHE A 124 -12.33 -3.51 8.89
CA PHE A 124 -11.70 -2.38 9.56
C PHE A 124 -10.42 -2.79 10.29
N LEU A 125 -10.48 -3.83 11.12
CA LEU A 125 -9.30 -4.33 11.85
C LEU A 125 -8.21 -4.82 10.90
N MET A 126 -8.59 -5.51 9.82
CA MET A 126 -7.64 -5.96 8.80
C MET A 126 -6.90 -4.78 8.15
N GLN A 127 -7.58 -3.66 7.84
CA GLN A 127 -6.95 -2.49 7.23
C GLN A 127 -6.02 -1.75 8.20
N LEU A 128 -6.36 -1.68 9.49
CA LEU A 128 -5.48 -1.10 10.52
C LEU A 128 -4.19 -1.92 10.66
N ASN A 129 -4.31 -3.25 10.77
CA ASN A 129 -3.16 -4.14 10.87
C ASN A 129 -2.32 -4.11 9.59
N ALA A 130 -2.97 -4.05 8.42
CA ALA A 130 -2.28 -3.95 7.13
C ALA A 130 -1.47 -2.65 7.00
N SER A 131 -1.91 -1.59 7.67
CA SER A 131 -1.25 -0.28 7.64
C SER A 131 -0.33 -0.03 8.84
N ASN A 132 -0.16 -1.01 9.75
CA ASN A 132 0.54 -0.88 11.03
C ASN A 132 0.01 0.27 11.93
N LEU A 133 -1.29 0.55 11.84
CA LEU A 133 -2.01 1.57 12.63
C LEU A 133 -2.75 0.96 13.85
N ASP A 134 -2.46 -0.29 14.18
CA ASP A 134 -3.04 -1.03 15.31
C ASP A 134 -2.18 -1.00 16.59
N LEU A 135 -0.96 -0.45 16.49
CA LEU A 135 0.05 -0.48 17.56
C LEU A 135 0.51 0.92 17.99
N LEU A 136 1.73 1.32 17.63
CA LEU A 136 2.37 2.54 18.11
C LEU A 136 1.79 3.80 17.46
N PHE A 137 1.21 3.65 16.27
CA PHE A 137 0.66 4.73 15.46
C PHE A 137 -0.86 4.66 15.45
N GLU A 138 -1.49 5.82 15.54
CA GLU A 138 -2.94 5.97 15.49
C GLU A 138 -3.37 6.39 14.07
N ALA A 139 -4.50 5.87 13.61
CA ALA A 139 -5.11 6.30 12.37
C ALA A 139 -5.61 7.75 12.47
N THR A 140 -5.65 8.46 11.36
CA THR A 140 -6.30 9.78 11.33
C THR A 140 -7.82 9.60 11.37
N ASP A 141 -8.54 10.56 11.96
CA ASP A 141 -10.00 10.59 11.96
C ASP A 141 -10.58 10.40 10.55
N GLU A 142 -9.96 11.00 9.54
CA GLU A 142 -10.35 10.86 8.14
C GLU A 142 -10.24 9.41 7.65
N PHE A 143 -9.13 8.75 7.91
CA PHE A 143 -8.92 7.36 7.49
C PHE A 143 -9.91 6.42 8.19
N GLU A 144 -10.08 6.56 9.51
CA GLU A 144 -11.06 5.76 10.25
C GLU A 144 -12.50 5.98 9.77
N ASP A 145 -12.85 7.24 9.51
CA ASP A 145 -14.15 7.62 8.99
C ASP A 145 -14.42 6.98 7.62
N THR A 146 -13.41 6.90 6.73
CA THR A 146 -13.57 6.26 5.42
C THR A 146 -13.89 4.76 5.51
N LEU A 147 -13.41 4.09 6.56
CA LEU A 147 -13.61 2.66 6.77
C LEU A 147 -14.92 2.37 7.52
N THR A 148 -15.33 3.24 8.44
CA THR A 148 -16.45 2.99 9.36
C THR A 148 -17.76 3.69 8.97
N LYS A 149 -17.68 4.82 8.27
CA LYS A 149 -18.86 5.60 7.84
C LYS A 149 -19.22 5.23 6.41
N PRO A 150 -20.26 4.41 6.18
CA PRO A 150 -20.69 4.11 4.82
C PRO A 150 -21.20 5.39 4.16
N ARG A 151 -20.71 5.67 2.96
CA ARG A 151 -21.22 6.79 2.15
C ARG A 151 -22.66 6.56 1.68
N ASN A 152 -23.17 5.34 1.82
CA ASN A 152 -24.55 5.00 1.51
C ASN A 152 -25.24 4.23 2.62
N ILE A 153 -26.48 4.60 2.92
CA ILE A 153 -27.43 3.80 3.70
C ILE A 153 -28.57 3.40 2.75
N ALA A 154 -29.57 2.61 3.19
CA ALA A 154 -30.72 2.24 2.35
C ALA A 154 -31.49 3.43 1.70
N SER A 155 -31.17 4.67 2.08
CA SER A 155 -31.51 5.91 1.39
C SER A 155 -30.20 6.67 1.09
N ARG A 156 -30.04 7.22 -0.11
CA ARG A 156 -28.82 7.94 -0.56
C ARG A 156 -28.62 9.26 0.19
N ARG A 157 -28.23 9.20 1.46
CA ARG A 157 -27.92 10.37 2.29
C ARG A 157 -26.41 10.61 2.29
N LEU A 158 -25.99 11.62 1.53
CA LEU A 158 -24.62 12.12 1.58
C LEU A 158 -24.43 12.90 2.88
N ASN A 159 -23.42 12.55 3.68
CA ASN A 159 -22.99 13.37 4.81
C ASN A 159 -21.96 14.39 4.30
N PRO A 160 -22.31 15.68 4.09
CA PRO A 160 -21.41 16.66 3.51
C PRO A 160 -20.31 17.15 4.47
N HIS A 161 -20.36 16.75 5.75
CA HIS A 161 -19.50 17.28 6.82
C HIS A 161 -18.25 16.42 7.09
N THR A 162 -18.03 15.34 6.35
CA THR A 162 -16.90 14.44 6.56
C THR A 162 -16.28 14.10 5.21
N ASP A 163 -14.96 14.26 5.11
CA ASP A 163 -14.21 13.77 3.96
C ASP A 163 -14.08 12.25 4.09
N LEU A 164 -14.51 11.53 3.05
CA LEU A 164 -14.50 10.06 3.01
C LEU A 164 -13.66 9.56 1.82
N THR A 165 -12.65 10.34 1.42
CA THR A 165 -11.88 10.11 0.19
C THR A 165 -10.49 9.51 0.40
N SER A 166 -10.14 9.11 1.62
CA SER A 166 -8.89 8.40 1.95
C SER A 166 -9.04 6.86 2.01
N PHE A 167 -9.91 6.27 1.19
CA PHE A 167 -10.16 4.83 1.19
C PHE A 167 -9.24 4.05 0.24
N MET A 168 -8.58 3.01 0.72
CA MET A 168 -7.93 2.00 -0.11
C MET A 168 -8.08 0.62 0.55
N ILE A 169 -7.89 -0.45 -0.23
CA ILE A 169 -7.88 -1.81 0.35
C ILE A 169 -6.48 -2.37 0.25
N THR A 170 -5.77 -2.40 1.38
CA THR A 170 -4.48 -3.05 1.50
C THR A 170 -4.67 -4.52 1.85
N LEU A 171 -3.99 -5.39 1.11
CA LEU A 171 -3.99 -6.83 1.25
C LEU A 171 -2.54 -7.29 1.43
N GLN A 172 -2.19 -7.63 2.67
CA GLN A 172 -0.87 -8.18 2.99
C GLN A 172 -0.69 -9.52 2.29
N CYS A 173 0.32 -9.60 1.42
CA CYS A 173 0.75 -10.87 0.84
C CYS A 173 1.70 -11.62 1.77
N GLU A 174 2.42 -10.88 2.63
CA GLU A 174 3.30 -11.44 3.64
C GLU A 174 2.52 -11.95 4.85
N ARG A 175 3.04 -13.02 5.47
CA ARG A 175 2.53 -13.50 6.75
C ARG A 175 3.31 -12.83 7.87
N ASN A 176 2.67 -11.93 8.60
CA ASN A 176 3.16 -11.50 9.91
C ASN A 176 3.08 -12.70 10.89
N ILE A 177 4.16 -13.47 11.00
CA ILE A 177 4.31 -14.51 12.01
C ILE A 177 5.16 -13.94 13.15
N ASN A 178 4.49 -13.43 14.18
CA ASN A 178 5.01 -13.26 15.54
C ASN A 178 6.49 -12.82 15.65
N GLY A 179 6.86 -11.73 14.97
CA GLY A 179 8.16 -11.07 15.16
C GLY A 179 9.37 -11.72 14.48
N ALA A 180 9.17 -12.74 13.63
CA ALA A 180 10.19 -13.17 12.68
C ALA A 180 9.87 -12.53 11.32
N LEU A 181 10.63 -11.50 10.94
CA LEU A 181 10.61 -10.92 9.59
C LEU A 181 11.20 -11.93 8.60
N THR A 182 10.45 -12.99 8.29
CA THR A 182 10.79 -13.88 7.17
C THR A 182 10.23 -13.24 5.91
N PHE A 183 11.10 -12.52 5.20
CA PHE A 183 10.85 -11.94 3.90
C PHE A 183 10.77 -13.05 2.85
N ASP A 184 9.57 -13.31 2.33
CA ASP A 184 9.38 -14.12 1.13
C ASP A 184 8.14 -13.63 0.40
N GLY A 185 8.08 -12.31 0.17
CA GLY A 185 6.99 -11.62 -0.52
C GLY A 185 6.54 -12.38 -1.78
N PHE A 186 5.31 -12.14 -2.23
CA PHE A 186 4.72 -12.94 -3.30
C PHE A 186 5.57 -12.86 -4.58
N ASP A 187 6.28 -13.96 -4.89
CA ASP A 187 7.18 -14.04 -6.03
C ASP A 187 6.79 -15.18 -6.98
N THR A 188 6.69 -14.83 -8.25
CA THR A 188 6.41 -15.72 -9.36
C THR A 188 7.61 -15.87 -10.28
N ASN A 189 8.81 -15.42 -9.84
CA ASN A 189 10.03 -15.45 -10.62
C ASN A 189 9.86 -14.80 -12.00
N ASN A 190 9.23 -13.63 -12.02
CA ASN A 190 8.88 -12.88 -13.25
C ASN A 190 7.94 -13.60 -14.23
N GLN A 191 7.28 -14.69 -13.82
CA GLN A 191 6.23 -15.30 -14.62
C GLN A 191 4.92 -14.53 -14.47
N ASN A 192 4.23 -14.31 -15.59
CA ASN A 192 2.90 -13.70 -15.54
C ASN A 192 1.91 -14.66 -14.87
N VAL A 193 1.23 -14.16 -13.84
CA VAL A 193 0.16 -14.90 -13.16
C VAL A 193 -1.14 -14.13 -13.23
N SER A 194 -2.25 -14.85 -13.26
CA SER A 194 -3.58 -14.24 -13.26
C SER A 194 -3.92 -13.75 -11.86
N VAL A 195 -4.13 -12.44 -11.74
CA VAL A 195 -4.73 -11.82 -10.56
C VAL A 195 -6.19 -11.54 -10.87
N GLU A 196 -7.12 -12.18 -10.16
CA GLU A 196 -8.57 -11.99 -10.28
C GLU A 196 -9.08 -11.15 -9.10
N LEU A 197 -9.78 -10.05 -9.41
CA LEU A 197 -10.53 -9.27 -8.44
C LEU A 197 -12.01 -9.65 -8.52
N ARG A 198 -12.62 -9.94 -7.36
CA ARG A 198 -14.06 -10.15 -7.21
C ARG A 198 -14.66 -9.33 -6.08
N GLY A 199 -15.93 -8.97 -6.24
CA GLY A 199 -16.72 -8.26 -5.24
C GLY A 199 -18.12 -7.92 -5.76
N GLY A 200 -19.07 -7.66 -4.87
CA GLY A 200 -20.44 -7.29 -5.23
C GLY A 200 -20.92 -6.09 -4.42
N PRO A 201 -21.78 -5.21 -4.98
CA PRO A 201 -22.34 -4.11 -4.22
C PRO A 201 -23.27 -4.63 -3.11
N ILE A 202 -23.09 -4.11 -1.89
CA ILE A 202 -24.02 -4.37 -0.76
C ILE A 202 -25.40 -3.78 -1.07
N TYR A 203 -25.40 -2.61 -1.71
CA TYR A 203 -26.60 -1.87 -2.10
C TYR A 203 -26.69 -1.78 -3.61
N GLN A 204 -27.82 -2.20 -4.19
CA GLN A 204 -28.01 -2.29 -5.65
C GLN A 204 -28.93 -1.18 -6.19
N GLY A 205 -28.96 -1.02 -7.51
CA GLY A 205 -29.79 -0.01 -8.18
C GLY A 205 -29.33 1.40 -7.85
N ASP A 206 -30.26 2.33 -7.62
CA ASP A 206 -29.96 3.75 -7.33
C ASP A 206 -29.13 3.97 -6.06
N THR A 207 -29.01 2.92 -5.24
CA THR A 207 -28.21 2.89 -4.02
C THR A 207 -26.82 2.26 -4.21
N ASP A 208 -26.39 1.91 -5.42
CA ASP A 208 -24.98 1.56 -5.66
C ASP A 208 -24.14 2.84 -5.80
N CYS A 209 -23.34 3.16 -4.78
CA CYS A 209 -22.55 4.39 -4.74
C CYS A 209 -21.27 4.32 -5.60
N TYR A 210 -20.86 3.14 -6.06
CA TYR A 210 -19.68 2.95 -6.89
C TYR A 210 -20.04 2.86 -8.37
N TYR A 211 -21.03 2.04 -8.73
CA TYR A 211 -21.45 1.84 -10.12
C TYR A 211 -22.29 2.99 -10.68
N ASN A 212 -23.10 3.64 -9.83
CA ASN A 212 -23.92 4.80 -10.19
C ASN A 212 -23.30 6.09 -9.60
N VAL A 213 -22.12 6.44 -10.11
CA VAL A 213 -21.29 7.57 -9.65
C VAL A 213 -22.10 8.86 -9.60
N ASP A 214 -22.85 9.15 -10.66
CA ASP A 214 -23.71 10.32 -10.76
C ASP A 214 -25.09 9.99 -11.35
N LEU A 215 -26.01 10.95 -11.27
CA LEU A 215 -27.35 10.87 -11.86
C LEU A 215 -27.32 10.86 -13.39
N MET A 216 -26.17 11.14 -14.00
CA MET A 216 -25.96 11.19 -15.45
C MET A 216 -25.55 9.83 -16.03
N GLY A 217 -25.47 8.80 -15.19
CA GLY A 217 -25.14 7.44 -15.61
C GLY A 217 -23.65 7.23 -15.92
N LYS A 218 -22.76 8.11 -15.43
CA LYS A 218 -21.32 7.92 -15.57
C LYS A 218 -20.90 6.63 -14.86
N ARG A 219 -20.18 5.78 -15.59
CA ARG A 219 -19.63 4.52 -15.08
C ARG A 219 -18.25 4.74 -14.49
N PRO A 220 -17.91 4.04 -13.40
CA PRO A 220 -16.56 4.13 -12.86
C PRO A 220 -15.54 3.54 -13.85
N PRO A 221 -14.33 4.11 -13.90
CA PRO A 221 -13.19 3.44 -14.56
C PRO A 221 -12.92 2.05 -13.95
N PRO A 222 -12.11 1.22 -14.63
CA PRO A 222 -11.70 -0.06 -14.07
C PRO A 222 -10.97 0.12 -12.73
N PRO A 223 -11.13 -0.83 -11.80
CA PRO A 223 -10.32 -0.85 -10.59
C PRO A 223 -8.83 -0.91 -10.93
N ILE A 224 -7.99 -0.40 -10.03
CA ILE A 224 -6.54 -0.40 -10.17
C ILE A 224 -5.97 -1.28 -9.07
N LEU A 225 -5.10 -2.20 -9.44
CA LEU A 225 -4.27 -2.99 -8.54
C LEU A 225 -2.89 -2.35 -8.46
N CYS A 226 -2.48 -1.97 -7.26
CA CYS A 226 -1.13 -1.53 -6.96
C CYS A 226 -0.35 -2.71 -6.35
N THR A 227 0.78 -3.07 -6.95
CA THR A 227 1.74 -4.00 -6.34
C THR A 227 2.78 -3.18 -5.59
N ILE A 228 2.95 -3.47 -4.31
CA ILE A 228 3.89 -2.79 -3.43
C ILE A 228 5.09 -3.72 -3.26
N HIS A 229 6.28 -3.14 -3.41
CA HIS A 229 7.54 -3.85 -3.27
C HIS A 229 8.40 -3.10 -2.28
N ASP A 230 9.03 -3.84 -1.38
CA ASP A 230 10.05 -3.30 -0.50
C ASP A 230 11.32 -3.02 -1.30
N THR A 231 11.82 -1.81 -1.18
CA THR A 231 13.02 -1.33 -1.87
C THR A 231 13.88 -0.53 -0.91
N PHE A 232 15.12 -0.28 -1.30
CA PHE A 232 16.09 0.28 -0.39
C PHE A 232 16.92 1.36 -1.09
N TRP A 233 17.15 2.45 -0.38
CA TRP A 233 18.15 3.42 -0.76
C TRP A 233 19.41 3.15 0.02
N LEU A 234 20.51 2.90 -0.68
CA LEU A 234 21.82 2.84 -0.07
C LEU A 234 22.40 4.26 -0.03
N PHE A 235 22.61 4.77 1.17
CA PHE A 235 23.34 6.01 1.39
C PHE A 235 24.75 5.67 1.85
N GLY A 236 25.75 6.36 1.31
CA GLY A 236 27.13 6.19 1.76
C GLY A 236 27.95 7.46 1.58
N PRO A 237 28.99 7.68 2.41
CA PRO A 237 29.85 8.85 2.32
C PRO A 237 30.80 8.85 1.11
N VAL A 238 30.89 7.74 0.36
CA VAL A 238 31.79 7.59 -0.79
C VAL A 238 31.49 8.69 -1.83
N ASN A 239 32.53 9.39 -2.27
CA ASN A 239 32.47 10.49 -3.27
C ASN A 239 31.57 11.70 -2.91
N GLY A 240 31.42 12.04 -1.63
CA GLY A 240 30.67 13.24 -1.21
C GLY A 240 29.21 12.99 -0.82
N GLY A 241 28.83 11.74 -0.56
CA GLY A 241 27.47 11.42 -0.09
C GLY A 241 26.55 10.92 -1.18
N THR A 242 26.97 9.94 -1.97
CA THR A 242 26.15 9.34 -3.03
C THR A 242 25.03 8.47 -2.45
N SER A 243 23.82 8.59 -3.02
CA SER A 243 22.72 7.64 -2.84
C SER A 243 22.53 6.80 -4.09
N ALA A 244 22.31 5.50 -3.95
CA ALA A 244 21.92 4.61 -5.05
C ALA A 244 20.55 4.01 -4.75
N TYR A 245 19.66 4.01 -5.74
CA TYR A 245 18.40 3.30 -5.66
C TYR A 245 18.64 1.85 -6.07
N ASP A 246 18.36 0.91 -5.17
CA ASP A 246 18.41 -0.51 -5.50
C ASP A 246 16.99 -1.08 -5.64
N VAL A 247 16.77 -1.74 -6.76
CA VAL A 247 15.50 -2.37 -7.14
C VAL A 247 15.63 -3.86 -7.45
N ASN A 248 16.87 -4.38 -7.43
CA ASN A 248 17.18 -5.74 -7.87
C ASN A 248 17.59 -6.65 -6.71
N ASN A 249 18.21 -6.10 -5.67
CA ASN A 249 18.67 -6.87 -4.53
C ASN A 249 17.58 -6.98 -3.45
N THR A 250 17.55 -8.12 -2.78
CA THR A 250 16.74 -8.34 -1.57
C THR A 250 17.33 -7.60 -0.37
N PHE A 251 16.55 -7.48 0.72
CA PHE A 251 17.01 -6.84 1.96
C PHE A 251 18.26 -7.54 2.53
N ASP A 252 18.27 -8.87 2.58
CA ASP A 252 19.38 -9.65 3.15
C ASP A 252 20.67 -9.50 2.33
N GLU A 253 20.54 -9.43 1.01
CA GLU A 253 21.67 -9.17 0.10
C GLU A 253 22.22 -7.75 0.30
N MET A 254 21.34 -6.76 0.50
CA MET A 254 21.74 -5.37 0.78
C MET A 254 22.43 -5.21 2.13
N ILE A 255 21.92 -5.84 3.19
CA ILE A 255 22.54 -5.80 4.52
C ILE A 255 23.93 -6.46 4.49
N SER A 256 24.06 -7.59 3.80
CA SER A 256 25.34 -8.28 3.63
C SER A 256 26.40 -7.41 2.93
N GLN A 257 25.99 -6.50 2.03
CA GLN A 257 26.89 -5.57 1.34
C GLN A 257 27.37 -4.41 2.23
N ILE A 258 26.66 -4.09 3.31
CA ILE A 258 26.98 -2.99 4.22
C ILE A 258 27.81 -3.49 5.42
N GLU A 259 27.59 -4.74 5.83
CA GLU A 259 28.29 -5.36 6.96
C GLU A 259 29.66 -5.97 6.59
N GLY A 260 29.95 -6.15 5.30
CA GLY A 260 31.25 -6.62 4.78
C GLY A 260 32.32 -5.53 4.71
#